data_AF-A0A7X9S1A5-F1
#
_entry.id   AF-A0A7X9S1A5-F1
#
_cell.length_a   1.000
_cell.length_b   1.000
_cell.length_c   1.000
_cell.angle_alpha   90.00
_cell.angle_beta   90.00
_cell.angle_gamma   90.00
#
_symmetry.space_group_name_H-M   'P 1'
#
loop_
_entity.id
_entity.type
_entity.pdbx_description
1 polymer ?
#
loop_
_entity_poly.entity_id
_entity_poly.type
_entity_poly.pdbx_seq_one_letter_code
_entity_poly.pdbx_strand_id
1 'polypeptide(L)'
;MIDINDINIGTKQINDISQTDIMVIKGKPNNIKKLFDPIVDDEPTIILNYKDEYIKFQYGKIKEFYLNSRDINMNSGMFFNNFNKIKQLFPKSFENCIISNDGKYSIARLKIYKDLLETDTYLDLLFIDNEIVKVRYWKDL
;
A
#
# COMPACT_ATOMS: atom_id res chain seq x y z
N MET A 1 3.59 -7.52 14.49
CA MET A 1 2.76 -8.08 13.40
C MET A 1 1.84 -6.97 12.91
N ILE A 2 1.50 -6.94 11.62
CA ILE A 2 0.48 -6.02 11.09
C ILE A 2 -0.66 -6.84 10.51
N ASP A 3 -1.87 -6.59 10.99
CA ASP A 3 -3.08 -7.19 10.41
C ASP A 3 -3.56 -6.32 9.23
N ILE A 4 -4.14 -6.93 8.21
CA ILE A 4 -4.70 -6.20 7.07
C ILE A 4 -5.77 -5.19 7.49
N ASN A 5 -6.52 -5.49 8.56
CA ASN A 5 -7.55 -4.61 9.09
C ASN A 5 -6.97 -3.41 9.86
N ASP A 6 -5.65 -3.41 10.13
CA ASP A 6 -4.98 -2.28 10.74
C ASP A 6 -4.64 -1.18 9.74
N ILE A 7 -4.69 -1.43 8.44
CA ILE A 7 -4.20 -0.51 7.41
C ILE A 7 -5.33 0.37 6.88
N ASN A 8 -5.14 1.69 6.98
CA ASN A 8 -6.09 2.67 6.47
C ASN A 8 -5.46 3.56 5.40
N ILE A 9 -6.32 4.03 4.49
CA ILE A 9 -6.06 5.17 3.62
C ILE A 9 -6.97 6.31 4.10
N GLY A 10 -6.38 7.40 4.58
CA GLY A 10 -7.14 8.43 5.30
C GLY A 10 -7.78 7.86 6.57
N THR A 11 -9.11 7.86 6.64
CA THR A 11 -9.90 7.33 7.77
C THR A 11 -10.60 6.01 7.47
N LYS A 12 -10.33 5.40 6.30
CA LYS A 12 -11.02 4.19 5.83
C LYS A 12 -10.07 3.00 5.81
N GLN A 13 -10.52 1.86 6.34
CA GLN A 13 -9.80 0.59 6.27
C GLN A 13 -9.69 0.10 4.83
N ILE A 14 -8.54 -0.47 4.49
CA ILE A 14 -8.24 -0.90 3.11
C ILE A 14 -9.23 -1.94 2.55
N ASN A 15 -9.82 -2.78 3.40
CA ASN A 15 -10.76 -3.82 2.98
C ASN A 15 -12.16 -3.28 2.67
N ASP A 16 -12.51 -2.11 3.22
CA ASP A 16 -13.84 -1.51 3.13
C ASP A 16 -13.90 -0.30 2.18
N ILE A 17 -12.76 0.06 1.59
CA ILE A 17 -12.64 1.28 0.78
C ILE A 17 -13.05 1.02 -0.68
N SER A 18 -13.94 1.88 -1.19
CA SER A 18 -14.37 1.84 -2.58
C SER A 18 -13.60 2.86 -3.45
N GLN A 19 -13.80 2.78 -4.76
CA GLN A 19 -13.28 3.79 -5.70
C GLN A 19 -13.82 5.19 -5.38
N THR A 20 -15.11 5.29 -5.01
CA THR A 20 -15.74 6.56 -4.64
C THR A 20 -15.11 7.13 -3.38
N ASP A 21 -14.85 6.30 -2.36
CA ASP A 21 -14.17 6.74 -1.13
C ASP A 21 -12.78 7.31 -1.45
N ILE A 22 -12.02 6.64 -2.33
CA ILE A 22 -10.71 7.14 -2.76
C ILE A 22 -10.82 8.49 -3.47
N MET A 23 -11.83 8.69 -4.33
CA MET A 23 -12.03 9.98 -5.00
C MET A 23 -12.45 11.08 -4.02
N VAL A 24 -13.11 10.74 -2.90
CA VAL A 24 -13.41 11.69 -1.82
C VAL A 24 -12.14 12.04 -1.04
N ILE A 25 -11.31 11.04 -0.71
CA ILE A 25 -10.10 11.22 0.11
C ILE A 25 -9.01 11.97 -0.66
N LYS A 26 -8.72 11.55 -1.90
CA LYS A 26 -7.61 12.07 -2.70
C LYS A 26 -8.05 13.07 -3.77
N GLY A 27 -9.35 13.29 -3.94
CA GLY A 27 -9.90 14.13 -5.00
C GLY A 27 -9.96 13.41 -6.36
N LYS A 28 -10.12 14.19 -7.43
CA LYS A 28 -10.25 13.65 -8.79
C LYS A 28 -8.90 13.09 -9.29
N PRO A 29 -8.84 11.84 -9.79
CA PRO A 29 -7.61 11.29 -10.37
C PRO A 29 -7.22 12.02 -11.65
N ASN A 30 -5.92 12.03 -11.96
CA ASN A 30 -5.42 12.57 -13.23
C ASN A 30 -5.84 11.71 -14.41
N ASN A 31 -5.88 10.39 -14.22
CA ASN A 31 -6.29 9.45 -15.24
C ASN A 31 -6.89 8.19 -14.61
N ILE A 32 -7.86 7.58 -15.30
CA ILE A 32 -8.45 6.29 -14.93
C ILE A 32 -8.17 5.32 -16.08
N LYS A 33 -7.41 4.26 -15.81
CA LYS A 33 -7.14 3.19 -16.77
C LYS A 33 -8.01 1.98 -16.43
N LYS A 34 -8.57 1.33 -17.44
CA LYS A 34 -9.27 0.04 -17.30
C LYS A 34 -8.50 -1.01 -18.09
N LEU A 35 -8.20 -2.14 -17.45
CA LEU A 35 -7.54 -3.30 -18.05
C LEU A 35 -8.52 -4.46 -17.95
N PHE A 36 -8.70 -5.18 -19.04
CA PHE A 36 -9.58 -6.34 -19.07
C PHE A 36 -9.04 -7.32 -20.11
N ASP A 37 -8.73 -8.53 -19.66
CA ASP A 37 -8.48 -9.66 -20.53
C ASP A 37 -9.76 -10.53 -20.61
N PRO A 38 -10.48 -10.55 -21.74
CA PRO A 38 -11.74 -11.29 -21.85
C PRO A 38 -11.59 -12.82 -21.75
N ILE A 39 -10.37 -13.35 -21.78
CA ILE A 39 -10.11 -14.79 -21.67
C ILE A 39 -9.91 -15.19 -20.19
N VAL A 40 -9.29 -14.32 -19.40
CA VAL A 40 -8.78 -14.65 -18.06
C VAL A 40 -9.50 -13.89 -16.95
N ASP A 41 -9.98 -12.67 -17.24
CA ASP A 41 -10.61 -11.80 -16.24
C ASP A 41 -12.14 -11.97 -16.24
N ASP A 42 -12.72 -12.17 -15.05
CA ASP A 42 -14.17 -12.09 -14.88
C ASP A 42 -14.67 -10.63 -14.89
N GLU A 43 -13.80 -9.67 -14.54
CA GLU A 43 -14.12 -8.24 -14.53
C GLU A 43 -12.90 -7.34 -14.75
N PRO A 44 -13.10 -6.11 -15.26
CA PRO A 44 -12.00 -5.20 -15.52
C PRO A 44 -11.29 -4.76 -14.24
N THR A 45 -9.96 -4.83 -14.27
CA THR A 45 -9.10 -4.11 -13.33
C THR A 45 -9.18 -2.61 -13.60
N ILE A 46 -9.40 -1.81 -12.55
CA ILE A 46 -9.51 -0.35 -12.64
C ILE A 46 -8.33 0.28 -11.90
N ILE A 47 -7.59 1.17 -12.55
CA ILE A 47 -6.42 1.86 -11.98
C ILE A 47 -6.70 3.37 -11.93
N LEU A 48 -6.74 3.93 -10.74
CA LEU A 48 -6.83 5.37 -10.48
C LEU A 48 -5.41 5.93 -10.36
N ASN A 49 -5.01 6.83 -11.25
CA ASN A 49 -3.65 7.40 -11.27
C ASN A 49 -3.67 8.85 -10.78
N TYR A 50 -2.77 9.17 -9.86
CA TYR A 50 -2.56 10.47 -9.24
C TYR A 50 -1.09 10.88 -9.37
N LYS A 51 -0.70 11.52 -10.47
CA LYS A 51 0.70 11.85 -10.82
C LYS A 51 1.67 10.68 -10.61
N ASP A 52 2.31 10.60 -9.45
CA ASP A 52 3.31 9.60 -9.02
C ASP A 52 2.76 8.54 -8.05
N GLU A 53 1.45 8.47 -7.91
CA GLU A 53 0.72 7.52 -7.07
C GLU A 53 -0.35 6.79 -7.88
N TYR A 54 -0.71 5.58 -7.46
CA TYR A 54 -1.85 4.88 -8.05
C TYR A 54 -2.54 3.94 -7.05
N ILE A 55 -3.80 3.62 -7.34
CA ILE A 55 -4.57 2.60 -6.64
C ILE A 55 -5.28 1.73 -7.67
N LYS A 56 -5.11 0.41 -7.52
CA LYS A 56 -5.63 -0.62 -8.41
C LYS A 56 -6.76 -1.38 -7.71
N PHE A 57 -7.91 -1.41 -8.36
CA PHE A 57 -9.11 -2.13 -7.94
C PHE A 57 -9.39 -3.31 -8.85
N GLN A 58 -9.82 -4.41 -8.24
CA GLN A 58 -10.41 -5.58 -8.92
C GLN A 58 -11.36 -6.27 -7.94
N TYR A 59 -12.49 -6.75 -8.42
CA TYR A 59 -13.63 -7.24 -7.67
C TYR A 59 -14.15 -6.24 -6.65
N GLY A 60 -14.16 -4.95 -7.05
CA GLY A 60 -14.51 -3.83 -6.18
C GLY A 60 -13.55 -3.55 -5.02
N LYS A 61 -12.45 -4.30 -4.89
CA LYS A 61 -11.50 -4.24 -3.77
C LYS A 61 -10.15 -3.73 -4.22
N ILE A 62 -9.39 -3.12 -3.31
CA ILE A 62 -7.99 -2.77 -3.56
C ILE A 62 -7.16 -4.05 -3.72
N LYS A 63 -6.49 -4.18 -4.86
CA LYS A 63 -5.49 -5.22 -5.11
C LYS A 63 -4.08 -4.73 -4.85
N GLU A 64 -3.82 -3.49 -5.23
CA GLU A 64 -2.50 -2.89 -5.16
C GLU A 64 -2.64 -1.38 -5.00
N PHE A 65 -1.72 -0.77 -4.27
CA PHE A 65 -1.55 0.67 -4.32
C PHE A 65 -0.07 1.02 -4.21
N TYR A 66 0.26 2.20 -4.71
CA TYR A 66 1.52 2.88 -4.47
C TYR A 66 1.23 4.32 -4.09
N LEU A 67 1.37 4.64 -2.80
CA LEU A 67 0.90 5.89 -2.22
C LEU A 67 2.00 6.55 -1.39
N ASN A 68 1.87 7.86 -1.16
CA ASN A 68 2.66 8.60 -0.18
C ASN A 68 2.43 8.02 1.21
N SER A 69 3.52 7.83 1.96
CA SER A 69 3.50 7.27 3.31
C SER A 69 2.66 8.09 4.30
N ARG A 70 2.42 9.37 4.00
CA ARG A 70 1.59 10.28 4.79
C ARG A 70 0.08 10.00 4.64
N ASP A 71 -0.31 9.33 3.57
CA ASP A 71 -1.72 9.01 3.30
C ASP A 71 -2.13 7.67 3.92
N ILE A 72 -1.16 6.91 4.44
CA ILE A 72 -1.34 5.58 5.02
C ILE A 72 -1.09 5.66 6.53
N ASN A 73 -2.03 5.15 7.31
CA ASN A 73 -1.87 5.01 8.74
C ASN A 73 -2.33 3.65 9.22
N MET A 74 -1.95 3.34 10.46
CA MET A 74 -2.44 2.20 11.21
C MET A 74 -3.62 2.62 12.10
N ASN A 75 -4.51 1.70 12.47
CA ASN A 75 -5.60 1.92 13.44
C ASN A 75 -5.16 2.58 14.76
N SER A 76 -3.88 2.41 15.14
CA SER A 76 -3.28 3.11 16.28
C SER A 76 -3.10 4.64 16.08
N GLY A 77 -3.53 5.19 14.95
CA GLY A 77 -3.30 6.58 14.55
C GLY A 77 -1.86 6.86 14.07
N MET A 78 -1.03 5.81 13.97
CA MET A 78 0.36 5.94 13.54
C MET A 78 0.46 5.98 12.01
N PHE A 79 1.04 7.06 11.48
CA PHE A 79 1.34 7.17 10.06
C PHE A 79 2.62 6.42 9.69
N PHE A 80 2.64 5.88 8.46
CA PHE A 80 3.81 5.13 7.95
C PHE A 80 5.01 6.01 7.64
N ASN A 81 4.88 7.33 7.63
CA ASN A 81 6.02 8.24 7.49
C ASN A 81 6.89 8.35 8.76
N ASN A 82 6.46 7.82 9.91
CA ASN A 82 7.24 7.86 11.15
C ASN A 82 8.30 6.72 11.17
N PHE A 83 9.41 6.94 10.45
CA PHE A 83 10.45 5.93 10.26
C PHE A 83 10.94 5.29 11.56
N ASN A 84 11.33 6.07 12.56
CA ASN A 84 11.88 5.55 13.80
C ASN A 84 10.90 4.63 14.53
N LYS A 85 9.62 5.02 14.58
CA LYS A 85 8.58 4.23 15.24
C LYS A 85 8.29 2.93 14.46
N ILE A 86 8.21 3.01 13.13
CA ILE A 86 8.00 1.83 12.27
C ILE A 86 9.20 0.87 12.37
N LYS A 87 10.44 1.39 12.37
CA LYS A 87 11.66 0.58 12.52
C LYS A 87 11.73 -0.11 13.89
N GLN A 88 11.30 0.56 14.96
CA GLN A 88 11.22 -0.06 16.29
C GLN A 88 10.19 -1.19 16.36
N LEU A 89 9.06 -1.04 15.65
CA LEU A 89 8.01 -2.07 15.61
C LEU A 89 8.38 -3.27 14.73
N PHE A 90 9.15 -3.04 13.66
CA PHE A 90 9.49 -4.05 12.67
C PHE A 90 11.00 -4.13 12.36
N PRO A 91 11.88 -4.28 13.36
CA PRO A 91 13.33 -4.14 13.19
C PRO A 91 13.91 -5.09 12.13
N LYS A 92 13.46 -6.35 12.14
CA LYS A 92 13.89 -7.39 11.19
C LYS A 92 13.62 -7.01 9.72
N SER A 93 12.57 -6.25 9.45
CA SER A 93 12.25 -5.81 8.08
C SER A 93 13.21 -4.75 7.56
N PHE A 94 13.79 -3.93 8.46
CA PHE A 94 14.79 -2.93 8.10
C PHE A 94 16.20 -3.51 8.07
N GLU A 95 16.48 -4.52 8.88
CA GLU A 95 17.74 -5.28 8.82
C GLU A 95 17.88 -6.03 7.48
N ASN A 96 16.78 -6.53 6.94
CA ASN A 96 16.74 -7.25 5.65
C ASN A 96 16.22 -6.39 4.50
N CYS A 97 16.51 -5.09 4.52
CA CYS A 97 16.05 -4.20 3.46
C CYS A 97 16.77 -4.45 2.13
N ILE A 98 16.06 -4.22 1.03
CA ILE A 98 16.61 -4.27 -0.33
C ILE A 98 17.11 -2.88 -0.67
N ILE A 99 18.38 -2.75 -1.00
CA ILE A 99 18.96 -1.48 -1.46
C ILE A 99 18.84 -1.41 -2.98
N SER A 100 18.43 -0.27 -3.52
CA SER A 100 18.37 -0.06 -4.97
C SER A 100 19.75 -0.21 -5.61
N ASN A 101 19.80 -0.60 -6.89
CA ASN A 101 21.07 -0.79 -7.60
C ASN A 101 21.93 0.48 -7.65
N ASP A 102 21.30 1.66 -7.60
CA ASP A 102 21.99 2.95 -7.55
C ASP A 102 22.21 3.49 -6.13
N GLY A 103 21.85 2.72 -5.11
CA GLY A 103 22.02 3.05 -3.69
C GLY A 103 21.17 4.21 -3.18
N LYS A 104 20.27 4.77 -4.00
CA LYS A 104 19.51 5.97 -3.66
C LYS A 104 18.33 5.73 -2.72
N TYR A 105 17.77 4.52 -2.73
CA TYR A 105 16.65 4.18 -1.88
C TYR A 105 16.75 2.74 -1.39
N SER A 106 16.07 2.49 -0.28
CA SER A 106 15.95 1.17 0.31
C SER A 106 14.49 0.80 0.48
N ILE A 107 14.21 -0.50 0.46
CA ILE A 107 12.86 -1.06 0.62
C ILE A 107 12.87 -2.01 1.81
N ALA A 108 12.06 -1.69 2.83
CA ALA A 108 11.76 -2.61 3.92
C ALA A 108 10.41 -3.28 3.65
N ARG A 109 10.36 -4.61 3.69
CA ARG A 109 9.15 -5.40 3.43
C ARG A 109 8.49 -5.83 4.75
N LEU A 110 7.22 -5.48 4.92
CA LEU A 110 6.38 -5.95 6.01
C LEU A 110 5.41 -7.01 5.49
N LYS A 111 5.40 -8.18 6.12
CA LYS A 111 4.40 -9.23 5.85
C LYS A 111 3.07 -8.85 6.53
N ILE A 112 1.98 -8.99 5.79
CA ILE A 112 0.62 -8.72 6.29
C ILE A 112 -0.03 -10.03 6.72
N TYR A 113 -0.75 -9.98 7.84
CA TYR A 113 -1.50 -11.09 8.40
C TYR A 113 -3.00 -10.80 8.30
N LYS A 114 -3.81 -11.84 8.37
CA LYS A 114 -5.25 -11.75 8.53
C LYS A 114 -5.70 -12.75 9.57
N ASP A 115 -6.27 -12.29 10.69
CA ASP A 115 -6.78 -13.17 11.74
C ASP A 115 -5.71 -14.16 12.25
N LEU A 116 -4.47 -13.67 12.43
CA LEU A 116 -3.25 -14.43 12.79
C LEU A 116 -2.72 -15.38 11.71
N LEU A 117 -3.37 -15.48 10.56
CA LEU A 117 -2.89 -16.27 9.42
C LEU A 117 -1.98 -15.42 8.54
N GLU A 118 -0.86 -16.02 8.14
CA GLU A 118 0.06 -15.43 7.20
C GLU A 118 -0.60 -15.34 5.81
N THR A 119 -0.45 -14.20 5.14
CA THR A 119 -1.02 -13.98 3.80
C THR A 119 0.08 -13.72 2.79
N ASP A 120 -0.17 -13.98 1.49
CA ASP A 120 0.72 -13.57 0.40
C ASP A 120 0.48 -12.10 0.02
N THR A 121 0.47 -11.25 1.04
CA THR A 121 0.27 -9.81 0.95
C THR A 121 1.36 -9.10 1.73
N TYR A 122 1.87 -8.01 1.17
CA TYR A 122 3.01 -7.30 1.70
C TYR A 122 2.82 -5.79 1.62
N LEU A 123 3.45 -5.08 2.55
CA LEU A 123 3.75 -3.65 2.42
C LEU A 123 5.25 -3.48 2.15
N ASP A 124 5.59 -2.90 1.01
CA ASP A 124 6.95 -2.45 0.73
C ASP A 124 7.04 -0.96 1.09
N LEU A 125 7.91 -0.66 2.06
CA LEU A 125 8.18 0.68 2.55
C LEU A 125 9.44 1.20 1.85
N LEU A 126 9.27 2.12 0.91
CA LEU A 126 10.39 2.77 0.25
C LEU A 126 10.85 3.94 1.10
N PHE A 127 12.15 3.96 1.44
CA PHE A 127 12.74 5.01 2.26
C PHE A 127 14.07 5.53 1.70
N ILE A 128 14.33 6.81 1.97
CA ILE A 128 15.52 7.57 1.58
C ILE A 128 15.96 8.33 2.84
N ASP A 129 17.24 8.28 3.20
CA ASP A 129 17.80 9.01 4.35
C ASP A 129 17.00 8.87 5.67
N ASN A 130 16.51 7.66 5.96
CA ASN A 130 15.64 7.35 7.11
C ASN A 130 14.27 8.06 7.09
N GLU A 131 13.76 8.41 5.91
CA GLU A 131 12.37 8.85 5.72
C GLU A 131 11.63 7.87 4.82
N ILE A 132 10.51 7.33 5.31
CA ILE A 132 9.62 6.50 4.49
C ILE A 132 8.83 7.45 3.60
N VAL A 133 9.03 7.38 2.29
CA VAL A 133 8.41 8.30 1.32
C VAL A 133 7.18 7.69 0.66
N LYS A 134 7.24 6.39 0.34
CA LYS A 134 6.18 5.68 -0.38
C LYS A 134 5.91 4.33 0.26
N VAL A 135 4.65 3.91 0.17
CA VAL A 135 4.19 2.59 0.60
C VAL A 135 3.56 1.92 -0.61
N ARG A 136 4.08 0.74 -0.96
CA ARG A 136 3.43 -0.16 -1.91
C ARG A 136 2.72 -1.25 -1.13
N TYR A 137 1.42 -1.37 -1.33
CA TYR A 137 0.66 -2.54 -0.92
C TYR A 137 0.39 -3.39 -2.14
N TRP A 138 0.56 -4.71 -2.04
CA TRP A 138 0.11 -5.63 -3.08
C TRP A 138 -0.31 -6.96 -2.47
N LYS A 139 -1.39 -7.51 -3.04
CA LYS A 139 -1.94 -8.82 -2.71
C LYS A 139 -1.87 -9.70 -3.94
N ASP A 140 -1.02 -10.73 -3.89
CA ASP A 140 -1.14 -11.83 -4.86
C ASP A 140 -2.40 -12.65 -4.51
N LEU A 141 -3.13 -13.05 -5.56
CA LEU A 141 -4.33 -13.89 -5.46
C LEU A 141 -3.96 -15.35 -5.73
#